data_AF-A0A1D1UYY1-F1
#
_entry.id   AF-A0A1D1UYY1-F1
#
_cell.length_a   1.000
_cell.length_b   1.000
_cell.length_c   1.000
_cell.angle_alpha   90.00
_cell.angle_beta   90.00
_cell.angle_gamma   90.00
#
_symmetry.space_group_name_H-M   'P 1'
#
loop_
_entity.id
_entity.type
_entity.pdbx_description
1 polymer ?
#
loop_
_entity_poly.entity_id
_entity_poly.type
_entity_poly.pdbx_seq_one_letter_code
_entity_poly.pdbx_strand_id
1 'polypeptide(L)'
;MDKRIEQYDVYKVETIGDAYLCASGLPERNGNKHSYEMGSMALELISDVAQIRLPHKPDYALRLRIGLNTGPCAAGVIGRFGDTVNTASRMESNGEPLRIHITQSTYDALRYFNVFEMECRGEMHIKGKGLMTTYWLLGKTKEDKRNLFIEG
;
A
#
# COMPACT_ATOMS: atom_id res chain seq x y z
N MET A 1 7.05 -12.93 1.79
CA MET A 1 5.89 -12.04 1.96
C MET A 1 5.25 -12.21 3.33
N ASP A 2 4.70 -13.38 3.68
CA ASP A 2 3.95 -13.55 4.95
C ASP A 2 4.76 -13.15 6.21
N LYS A 3 6.01 -13.61 6.36
CA LYS A 3 6.89 -13.23 7.50
C LYS A 3 7.12 -11.73 7.67
N ARG A 4 6.99 -10.94 6.59
CA ARG A 4 7.22 -9.48 6.63
C ARG A 4 5.93 -8.74 6.92
N ILE A 5 4.79 -9.23 6.44
CA ILE A 5 3.46 -8.71 6.80
C ILE A 5 3.24 -8.82 8.31
N GLU A 6 3.68 -9.92 8.93
CA GLU A 6 3.61 -10.15 10.39
C GLU A 6 4.41 -9.12 11.23
N GLN A 7 5.33 -8.37 10.63
CA GLN A 7 6.11 -7.33 11.32
C GLN A 7 5.39 -5.97 11.35
N TYR A 8 4.29 -5.84 10.61
CA TYR A 8 3.47 -4.64 10.54
C TYR A 8 2.11 -4.91 11.19
N ASP A 9 1.47 -3.86 11.71
CA ASP A 9 0.08 -3.93 12.19
C ASP A 9 -0.89 -3.98 10.99
N VAL A 10 -0.85 -5.10 10.26
CA VAL A 10 -1.52 -5.33 9.00
C VAL A 10 -2.28 -6.64 9.04
N TYR A 11 -3.58 -6.56 8.83
CA TYR A 11 -4.46 -7.72 8.68
C TYR A 11 -4.43 -8.22 7.24
N LYS A 12 -4.04 -9.49 7.06
CA LYS A 12 -4.16 -10.22 5.79
C LYS A 12 -5.64 -10.58 5.60
N VAL A 13 -6.29 -9.94 4.62
CA VAL A 13 -7.73 -10.09 4.40
C VAL A 13 -8.02 -11.36 3.63
N GLU A 14 -7.54 -11.48 2.39
CA GLU A 14 -7.76 -12.64 1.50
C GLU A 14 -6.66 -12.74 0.42
N THR A 15 -6.51 -13.92 -0.18
CA THR A 15 -5.76 -14.12 -1.44
C THR A 15 -6.77 -14.10 -2.58
N ILE A 16 -6.68 -13.14 -3.52
CA ILE A 16 -7.51 -13.10 -4.72
C ILE A 16 -6.62 -13.45 -5.92
N GLY A 17 -6.59 -14.71 -6.32
CA GLY A 17 -5.69 -15.17 -7.38
C GLY A 17 -4.23 -15.08 -6.97
N ASP A 18 -3.43 -14.27 -7.68
CA ASP A 18 -2.03 -13.96 -7.40
C ASP A 18 -1.84 -12.66 -6.57
N ALA A 19 -2.93 -11.99 -6.19
CA ALA A 19 -2.90 -10.75 -5.42
C ALA A 19 -3.10 -10.99 -3.92
N TYR A 20 -2.38 -10.20 -3.12
CA TYR A 20 -2.45 -10.19 -1.66
C TYR A 20 -3.16 -8.91 -1.20
N LEU A 21 -4.24 -9.05 -0.42
CA LEU A 21 -4.93 -7.92 0.19
C LEU A 21 -4.52 -7.73 1.66
N CYS A 22 -4.07 -6.54 1.98
CA CYS A 22 -3.60 -6.13 3.30
C CYS A 22 -4.33 -4.85 3.74
N ALA A 23 -4.69 -4.76 5.02
CA ALA A 23 -5.32 -3.57 5.59
C ALA A 23 -4.74 -3.26 6.98
N SER A 24 -4.64 -1.99 7.34
CA SER A 24 -4.25 -1.55 8.69
C SER A 24 -5.35 -0.65 9.27
N GLY A 25 -5.45 -0.59 10.61
CA GLY A 25 -6.54 0.10 11.32
C GLY A 25 -7.83 -0.72 11.42
N LEU A 26 -7.73 -2.05 11.31
CA LEU A 26 -8.81 -3.01 11.48
C LEU A 26 -8.33 -4.25 12.27
N PRO A 27 -9.18 -4.85 13.12
CA PRO A 27 -10.51 -4.37 13.52
C PRO A 27 -10.44 -3.12 14.42
N GLU A 28 -9.30 -2.88 15.05
CA GLU A 28 -9.07 -1.72 15.90
C GLU A 28 -8.50 -0.55 15.09
N ARG A 29 -9.10 0.63 15.27
CA ARG A 29 -8.62 1.84 14.60
C ARG A 29 -7.30 2.30 15.25
N ASN A 30 -6.28 2.53 14.43
CA ASN A 30 -4.96 3.00 14.89
C ASN A 30 -4.65 4.46 14.47
N GLY A 31 -5.69 5.28 14.29
CA GLY A 31 -5.54 6.69 13.87
C GLY A 31 -4.88 6.81 12.48
N ASN A 32 -3.98 7.78 12.27
CA ASN A 32 -3.28 7.93 10.99
C ASN A 32 -2.22 6.85 10.75
N LYS A 33 -1.87 6.05 11.78
CA LYS A 33 -0.79 5.06 11.74
C LYS A 33 -1.02 4.00 10.65
N HIS A 34 -2.27 3.69 10.30
CA HIS A 34 -2.56 2.74 9.21
C HIS A 34 -1.83 3.08 7.91
N SER A 35 -1.74 4.37 7.56
CA SER A 35 -1.15 4.80 6.30
C SER A 35 0.36 4.66 6.35
N TYR A 36 0.96 4.98 7.50
CA TYR A 36 2.38 4.80 7.76
C TYR A 36 2.81 3.34 7.67
N GLU A 37 2.09 2.42 8.33
CA GLU A 37 2.43 0.98 8.31
C GLU A 37 2.27 0.42 6.90
N MET A 38 1.18 0.73 6.20
CA MET A 38 0.93 0.26 4.83
C MET A 38 1.95 0.81 3.83
N GLY A 39 2.29 2.11 3.92
CA GLY A 39 3.30 2.73 3.06
C GLY A 39 4.70 2.17 3.28
N SER A 40 5.09 1.98 4.55
CA SER A 40 6.38 1.39 4.91
C SER A 40 6.49 -0.06 4.45
N MET A 41 5.46 -0.87 4.70
CA MET A 41 5.41 -2.27 4.25
C MET A 41 5.48 -2.36 2.72
N ALA A 42 4.78 -1.51 1.98
CA ALA A 42 4.81 -1.52 0.52
C ALA A 42 6.20 -1.24 -0.05
N LEU A 43 6.91 -0.23 0.49
CA LEU A 43 8.29 0.10 0.10
C LEU A 43 9.24 -1.08 0.35
N GLU A 44 9.10 -1.70 1.51
CA GLU A 44 9.88 -2.87 1.91
C GLU A 44 9.64 -4.07 1.00
N LEU A 45 8.39 -4.37 0.66
CA LEU A 45 8.03 -5.46 -0.24
C LEU A 45 8.61 -5.26 -1.64
N ILE A 46 8.55 -4.04 -2.19
CA ILE A 46 9.15 -3.72 -3.49
C ILE A 46 10.67 -3.91 -3.44
N SER A 47 11.32 -3.45 -2.36
CA SER A 47 12.76 -3.59 -2.16
C SER A 47 13.18 -5.07 -2.13
N ASP A 48 12.49 -5.91 -1.35
CA ASP A 48 12.79 -7.35 -1.28
C ASP A 48 12.63 -8.02 -2.64
N VAL A 49 11.49 -7.78 -3.30
CA VAL A 49 11.17 -8.41 -4.58
C VAL A 49 12.22 -8.07 -5.64
N ALA A 50 12.72 -6.83 -5.66
CA ALA A 50 13.77 -6.42 -6.59
C ALA A 50 15.11 -7.16 -6.38
N GLN A 51 15.38 -7.63 -5.14
CA GLN A 51 16.59 -8.40 -4.80
C GLN A 51 16.46 -9.90 -5.04
N ILE A 52 15.25 -10.43 -5.20
CA ILE A 52 15.05 -11.87 -5.45
C ILE A 52 15.68 -12.24 -6.81
N ARG A 53 16.53 -13.27 -6.78
CA ARG A 53 17.05 -13.97 -7.96
C ARG A 53 16.65 -15.42 -7.84
N LEU A 54 15.91 -15.94 -8.81
CA LEU A 54 15.52 -17.35 -8.84
C LEU A 54 16.68 -18.17 -9.41
N PRO A 55 17.34 -19.05 -8.63
CA PRO A 55 18.50 -19.79 -9.12
C PRO A 55 18.18 -20.67 -10.33
N HIS A 56 16.93 -21.13 -10.43
CA HIS A 56 16.44 -22.03 -11.47
C HIS A 56 15.91 -21.28 -12.72
N LYS A 57 15.75 -19.96 -12.64
CA LYS A 57 15.27 -19.08 -13.72
C LYS A 57 15.92 -17.69 -13.60
N PRO A 58 17.21 -17.54 -13.91
CA PRO A 58 17.93 -16.28 -13.74
C PRO A 58 17.35 -15.14 -14.59
N ASP A 59 16.72 -15.44 -15.73
CA ASP A 59 16.07 -14.44 -16.59
C ASP A 59 14.67 -14.03 -16.11
N TYR A 60 14.12 -14.71 -15.10
CA TYR A 60 12.80 -14.40 -14.56
C TYR A 60 12.92 -13.39 -13.42
N ALA A 61 12.56 -12.14 -13.71
CA ALA A 61 12.43 -11.10 -12.71
C ALA A 61 10.99 -11.05 -12.17
N LEU A 62 10.81 -11.25 -10.87
CA LEU A 62 9.53 -11.05 -10.21
C LEU A 62 9.20 -9.56 -10.23
N ARG A 63 8.01 -9.21 -10.74
CA ARG A 63 7.58 -7.81 -10.91
C ARG A 63 6.29 -7.58 -10.12
N LEU A 64 6.45 -7.10 -8.89
CA LEU A 64 5.31 -6.74 -8.04
C LEU A 64 4.75 -5.38 -8.45
N ARG A 65 3.41 -5.24 -8.45
CA ARG A 65 2.71 -3.96 -8.47
C ARG A 65 1.95 -3.82 -7.16
N ILE A 66 1.95 -2.62 -6.59
CA ILE A 66 1.21 -2.34 -5.35
C ILE A 66 0.29 -1.14 -5.59
N GLY A 67 -0.96 -1.27 -5.18
CA GLY A 67 -1.95 -0.19 -5.15
C GLY A 67 -2.39 0.10 -3.72
N LEU A 68 -2.31 1.35 -3.28
CA LEU A 68 -2.79 1.77 -1.97
C LEU A 68 -3.93 2.78 -2.08
N ASN A 69 -4.91 2.63 -1.19
CA ASN A 69 -5.98 3.61 -1.00
C ASN A 69 -6.33 3.73 0.48
N THR A 70 -6.68 4.93 0.90
CA THR A 70 -7.15 5.25 2.25
C THR A 70 -8.62 5.66 2.17
N GLY A 71 -9.46 5.06 3.01
CA GLY A 71 -10.88 5.35 3.04
C GLY A 71 -11.62 4.60 4.14
N PRO A 72 -12.90 4.93 4.38
CA PRO A 72 -13.73 4.21 5.33
C PRO A 72 -13.87 2.74 4.93
N CYS A 73 -13.77 1.86 5.92
CA CYS A 73 -13.97 0.43 5.73
C CYS A 73 -14.95 -0.09 6.78
N ALA A 74 -15.97 -0.83 6.32
CA ALA A 74 -16.91 -1.52 7.20
C ALA A 74 -16.55 -3.01 7.21
N ALA A 75 -15.83 -3.46 8.24
CA ALA A 75 -15.57 -4.88 8.46
C ALA A 75 -16.85 -5.52 9.05
N GLY A 76 -17.73 -6.03 8.18
CA GLY A 76 -18.87 -6.86 8.56
C GLY A 76 -18.61 -8.34 8.26
N VAL A 77 -19.35 -9.25 8.93
CA VAL A 77 -19.24 -10.73 8.85
C VAL A 77 -19.44 -11.29 7.42
N ILE A 78 -19.82 -10.46 6.45
CA ILE A 78 -20.07 -10.84 5.04
C ILE A 78 -19.25 -9.97 4.07
N GLY A 79 -17.96 -9.77 4.34
CA GLY A 79 -16.97 -9.47 3.29
C GLY A 79 -17.14 -8.15 2.52
N ARG A 80 -17.56 -7.05 3.17
CA ARG A 80 -17.70 -5.73 2.52
C ARG A 80 -16.63 -4.73 2.95
N PHE A 81 -15.35 -5.08 2.75
CA PHE A 81 -14.26 -4.09 2.70
C PHE A 81 -14.47 -3.03 1.58
N GLY A 82 -15.42 -3.28 0.69
CA GLY A 82 -16.16 -2.26 -0.06
C GLY A 82 -15.33 -1.45 -1.04
N ASP A 83 -15.86 -0.30 -1.41
CA ASP A 83 -15.33 0.63 -2.41
C ASP A 83 -13.86 1.04 -2.16
N THR A 84 -13.41 1.04 -0.90
CA THR A 84 -12.01 1.30 -0.52
C THR A 84 -11.04 0.27 -1.10
N VAL A 85 -11.37 -1.02 -0.99
CA VAL A 85 -10.56 -2.12 -1.57
C VAL A 85 -10.65 -2.13 -3.09
N ASN A 86 -11.84 -1.88 -3.65
CA ASN A 86 -11.99 -1.76 -5.10
C ASN A 86 -11.10 -0.65 -5.66
N THR A 87 -11.02 0.49 -4.97
CA THR A 87 -10.16 1.62 -5.38
C THR A 87 -8.67 1.25 -5.27
N ALA A 88 -8.24 0.59 -4.19
CA ALA A 88 -6.86 0.10 -4.06
C ALA A 88 -6.50 -0.88 -5.19
N SER A 89 -7.42 -1.80 -5.53
CA SER A 89 -7.26 -2.71 -6.67
C SER A 89 -7.14 -1.95 -8.00
N ARG A 90 -7.86 -0.83 -8.19
CA ARG A 90 -7.67 0.01 -9.39
C ARG A 90 -6.30 0.67 -9.44
N MET A 91 -5.73 1.04 -8.30
CA MET A 91 -4.36 1.56 -8.26
C MET A 91 -3.35 0.48 -8.64
N GLU A 92 -3.52 -0.75 -8.13
CA GLU A 92 -2.64 -1.87 -8.52
C GLU A 92 -2.74 -2.16 -10.02
N SER A 93 -3.96 -2.31 -10.53
CA SER A 93 -4.19 -2.74 -11.92
C SER A 93 -3.74 -1.69 -12.95
N ASN A 94 -3.72 -0.41 -12.57
CA ASN A 94 -3.20 0.67 -13.42
C ASN A 94 -1.77 1.09 -13.02
N GLY A 95 -1.15 0.37 -12.09
CA GLY A 95 0.21 0.63 -11.62
C GLY A 95 1.27 0.12 -12.60
N GLU A 96 2.51 0.54 -12.37
CA GLU A 96 3.67 0.08 -13.15
C GLU A 96 4.44 -0.99 -12.37
N PRO A 97 5.10 -1.94 -13.07
CA PRO A 97 5.97 -2.92 -12.43
C PRO A 97 6.99 -2.27 -11.50
N LEU A 98 7.14 -2.83 -10.30
CA LEU A 98 8.04 -2.37 -9.24
C LEU A 98 7.75 -0.94 -8.75
N ARG A 99 6.52 -0.45 -8.92
CA ARG A 99 6.05 0.82 -8.38
C ARG A 99 4.85 0.64 -7.45
N ILE A 100 4.67 1.63 -6.58
CA ILE A 100 3.57 1.73 -5.62
C ILE A 100 2.68 2.89 -6.03
N HIS A 101 1.50 2.58 -6.56
CA HIS A 101 0.52 3.55 -7.01
C HIS A 101 -0.44 3.91 -5.86
N ILE A 102 -0.61 5.19 -5.59
CA ILE A 102 -1.45 5.65 -4.46
C ILE A 102 -2.48 6.68 -4.91
N THR A 103 -3.63 6.68 -4.26
CA THR A 103 -4.68 7.71 -4.43
C THR A 103 -4.31 9.03 -3.74
N GLN A 104 -5.01 10.11 -4.08
CA GLN A 104 -4.95 11.39 -3.37
C GLN A 104 -5.16 11.22 -1.85
N SER A 105 -6.14 10.43 -1.43
CA SER A 105 -6.43 10.24 0.00
C SER A 105 -5.29 9.57 0.75
N THR A 106 -4.59 8.62 0.12
CA THR A 106 -3.38 8.03 0.69
C THR A 106 -2.21 9.00 0.68
N TYR A 107 -2.06 9.81 -0.37
CA TYR A 107 -1.04 10.87 -0.42
C TYR A 107 -1.21 11.85 0.75
N ASP A 108 -2.44 12.32 1.00
CA ASP A 108 -2.73 13.26 2.09
C ASP A 108 -2.44 12.64 3.47
N ALA A 109 -2.79 11.35 3.65
CA ALA A 109 -2.52 10.62 4.89
C ALA A 109 -1.02 10.41 5.13
N LEU A 110 -0.25 10.05 4.09
CA LEU A 110 1.20 9.86 4.19
C LEU A 110 1.93 11.20 4.40
N ARG A 111 1.43 12.30 3.81
CA ARG A 111 2.02 13.63 3.94
C ARG A 111 2.04 14.12 5.39
N TYR A 112 1.10 13.68 6.22
CA TYR A 112 1.06 14.00 7.65
C TYR A 112 2.37 13.64 8.39
N PHE A 113 3.04 12.57 7.97
CA PHE A 113 4.25 12.08 8.62
C PHE A 113 5.52 12.82 8.18
N ASN A 114 5.47 13.51 7.03
CA ASN A 114 6.60 14.24 6.45
C ASN A 114 7.91 13.41 6.33
N VAL A 115 7.79 12.10 6.09
CA VAL A 115 8.93 11.19 5.87
C VAL A 115 8.82 10.40 4.57
N PHE A 116 7.71 10.49 3.85
CA PHE A 116 7.49 9.74 2.62
C PHE A 116 7.77 10.62 1.40
N GLU A 117 8.54 10.07 0.46
CA GLU A 117 8.84 10.69 -0.82
C GLU A 117 7.79 10.24 -1.83
N MET A 118 7.06 11.20 -2.39
CA MET A 118 5.93 10.95 -3.29
C MET A 118 5.98 11.87 -4.50
N GLU A 119 5.59 11.36 -5.66
CA GLU A 119 5.58 12.11 -6.93
C GLU A 119 4.19 12.11 -7.54
N CYS A 120 3.74 13.25 -8.06
CA CYS A 120 2.48 13.34 -8.78
C CYS A 120 2.59 12.57 -10.11
N ARG A 121 1.73 11.57 -10.30
CA ARG A 121 1.60 10.86 -11.58
C ARG A 121 0.77 11.66 -12.59
N GLY A 122 -0.14 12.49 -12.09
CA GLY A 122 -1.13 13.25 -12.87
C GLY A 122 -2.53 12.68 -12.76
N GLU A 123 -3.42 13.21 -13.59
CA GLU A 123 -4.83 12.83 -13.65
C GLU A 123 -5.05 11.60 -14.53
N MET A 124 -5.93 10.71 -14.09
CA MET A 124 -6.31 9.52 -14.86
C MET A 124 -7.74 9.09 -14.61
N HIS A 125 -8.36 8.48 -15.62
CA HIS A 125 -9.71 7.94 -15.50
C HIS A 125 -9.69 6.59 -14.78
N ILE A 126 -10.31 6.53 -13.60
CA ILE A 126 -10.46 5.33 -12.81
C ILE A 126 -11.91 4.83 -12.91
N LYS A 127 -12.07 3.57 -13.30
CA LYS A 127 -13.39 2.94 -13.48
C LYS A 127 -14.22 3.05 -12.20
N GLY A 128 -15.39 3.70 -12.31
CA GLY A 128 -16.31 3.92 -11.19
C GLY A 128 -15.98 5.11 -10.29
N LYS A 129 -14.88 5.83 -10.57
CA LYS A 129 -14.47 7.04 -9.84
C LYS A 129 -14.41 8.29 -10.71
N GLY A 130 -14.23 8.13 -12.02
CA GLY A 130 -14.03 9.25 -12.94
C GLY A 130 -12.57 9.69 -12.95
N LEU A 131 -12.32 10.97 -13.21
CA LEU A 131 -10.99 11.53 -13.24
C LEU A 131 -10.43 11.67 -11.81
N MET A 132 -9.23 11.15 -11.58
CA MET A 132 -8.54 11.20 -10.29
C MET A 132 -7.08 11.61 -10.48
N THR A 133 -6.60 12.53 -9.65
CA THR A 133 -5.16 12.74 -9.46
C THR A 133 -4.58 11.62 -8.63
N THR A 134 -3.46 11.07 -9.08
CA THR A 134 -2.78 9.95 -8.40
C THR A 134 -1.29 10.19 -8.28
N TYR A 135 -0.62 9.38 -7.45
CA TYR A 135 0.78 9.59 -7.08
C TYR A 135 1.56 8.28 -7.07
N TRP A 136 2.87 8.38 -7.19
CA TRP A 136 3.80 7.32 -6.89
C TRP A 136 4.36 7.50 -5.48
N LEU A 137 4.37 6.43 -4.68
CA LEU A 137 5.18 6.37 -3.47
C LEU A 137 6.56 5.84 -3.85
N LEU A 138 7.59 6.68 -3.68
CA LEU A 138 8.95 6.43 -4.16
C LEU A 138 9.88 5.91 -3.06
N GLY A 139 9.70 6.40 -1.85
CA GLY A 139 10.65 6.15 -0.79
C GLY A 139 10.22 6.69 0.55
N LYS A 140 11.13 6.54 1.52
CA LYS A 140 11.00 7.08 2.86
C LYS A 140 12.36 7.62 3.29
N THR A 141 12.37 8.84 3.84
CA THR A 141 13.57 9.48 4.37
C THR A 141 14.13 8.67 5.54
N LYS A 142 15.45 8.69 5.74
CA LYS A 142 16.14 7.94 6.81
C LYS A 142 15.78 8.38 8.24
N GLU A 143 15.04 9.47 8.41
CA GLU A 143 14.48 9.87 9.70
C GLU A 143 13.29 8.98 10.08
N ASP A 144 13.57 7.75 10.49
CA ASP A 144 12.54 6.82 10.96
C ASP A 144 12.04 7.24 12.34
N LYS A 145 11.04 8.12 12.36
CA LYS A 145 10.35 8.60 13.57
C LYS A 145 9.43 7.56 14.19
N ARG A 146 9.67 6.25 13.99
CA ARG A 146 8.87 5.15 14.55
C ARG A 146 8.74 5.25 16.08
N ASN A 147 9.75 5.83 16.73
CA ASN A 147 9.80 6.03 18.18
C ASN A 147 8.97 7.22 18.69
N LEU A 148 8.49 8.14 17.84
CA LEU A 148 7.63 9.25 18.27
C LEU A 148 6.19 8.82 18.59
N PHE A 149 5.82 7.57 18.31
CA PHE A 149 4.48 7.02 18.58
C PHE A 149 4.41 6.19 19.87
N ILE A 150 5.48 6.14 20.67
CA ILE A 150 5.54 5.35 21.93
C ILE A 150 5.14 6.21 23.16
N GLU A 151 5.03 7.54 23.04
CA GLU A 151 4.70 8.44 24.16
C GLU A 151 3.42 9.28 23.95
N GLY A 152 2.33 8.66 23.50
CA GLY A 152 1.03 9.34 23.34
C GLY A 152 -0.13 8.53 23.90
#